data_AF-A0A4S0K6Q9-F1
#
_entry.id   AF-A0A4S0K6Q9-F1
#
_cell.length_a   1.000
_cell.length_b   1.000
_cell.length_c   1.000
_cell.angle_alpha   90.00
_cell.angle_beta   90.00
_cell.angle_gamma   90.00
#
_symmetry.space_group_name_H-M   'P 1'
#
loop_
_entity.id
_entity.type
_entity.pdbx_description
1 polymer ?
#
loop_
_entity_poly.entity_id
_entity_poly.type
_entity_poly.pdbx_seq_one_letter_code
_entity_poly.pdbx_strand_id
1 'polypeptide(L)'
;EIGADKALPAPVREAFLGASHGCHIDLEDDWLYGDLPDLRHDYSAEAGGLGHFRFALNDTMLVGARKQPLQSVDNIRKATENGWRKFRSPAELIEAVVGQSFDGMATELASLSDSLDGIEDRIVCDAWHNERQALVDARRHLVVIHRQMATLTNLFRHLDHSHRNDLPDSINDMAARLSHRAQTLHYDGE
;
A
#
# COMPACT_ATOMS: atom_id res chain seq x y z
N GLU A 1 -6.91 -24.73 0.02
CA GLU A 1 -7.46 -23.53 -0.64
C GLU A 1 -8.05 -22.62 0.42
N ILE A 2 -7.93 -21.30 0.30
CA ILE A 2 -8.37 -20.32 1.32
C ILE A 2 -9.84 -20.55 1.72
N GLY A 3 -10.71 -20.91 0.78
CA GLY A 3 -12.14 -21.17 1.05
C GLY A 3 -12.44 -22.39 1.92
N ALA A 4 -11.50 -23.33 2.05
CA ALA A 4 -11.66 -24.54 2.88
C ALA A 4 -10.84 -24.50 4.17
N ASP A 5 -10.02 -23.46 4.38
CA ASP A 5 -9.19 -23.34 5.55
C ASP A 5 -10.07 -23.04 6.78
N LYS A 6 -10.00 -23.90 7.80
CA LYS A 6 -10.78 -23.74 9.04
C LYS A 6 -10.08 -22.85 10.06
N ALA A 7 -8.80 -22.53 9.85
CA ALA A 7 -8.06 -21.60 10.69
C ALA A 7 -8.47 -20.14 10.44
N LEU A 8 -9.06 -19.85 9.27
CA LEU A 8 -9.54 -18.52 8.92
C LEU A 8 -11.04 -18.38 9.22
N PRO A 9 -11.46 -17.31 9.90
CA PRO A 9 -12.87 -16.96 10.07
C PRO A 9 -13.60 -16.86 8.72
N ALA A 10 -14.90 -17.12 8.74
CA ALA A 10 -15.77 -16.93 7.56
C ALA A 10 -15.61 -15.53 6.92
N PRO A 11 -15.67 -14.41 7.67
CA PRO A 11 -15.55 -13.07 7.08
C PRO A 11 -14.20 -12.85 6.38
N VAL A 12 -13.11 -13.33 6.97
CA VAL A 12 -11.76 -13.27 6.36
C VAL A 12 -11.75 -14.01 5.02
N ARG A 13 -12.28 -15.25 4.97
CA ARG A 13 -12.31 -16.02 3.72
C ARG A 13 -13.17 -15.34 2.65
N GLU A 14 -14.30 -14.77 3.04
CA GLU A 14 -15.17 -14.02 2.14
C GLU A 14 -14.47 -12.78 1.59
N ALA A 15 -13.70 -12.04 2.41
CA ALA A 15 -12.91 -10.91 1.94
C ALA A 15 -11.84 -11.33 0.90
N PHE A 16 -11.22 -12.50 1.08
CA PHE A 16 -10.28 -13.04 0.09
C PHE A 16 -10.92 -13.55 -1.20
N LEU A 17 -12.15 -14.09 -1.14
CA LEU A 17 -12.83 -14.67 -2.29
C LEU A 17 -13.75 -13.69 -3.03
N GLY A 18 -14.19 -12.64 -2.34
CA GLY A 18 -15.08 -11.62 -2.85
C GLY A 18 -14.46 -10.73 -3.92
N ALA A 19 -15.32 -9.98 -4.61
CA ALA A 19 -14.90 -8.91 -5.49
C ALA A 19 -14.07 -7.88 -4.71
N SER A 20 -13.05 -7.27 -5.34
CA SER A 20 -12.31 -6.20 -4.64
C SER A 20 -13.23 -4.99 -4.54
N HIS A 21 -13.55 -4.58 -3.32
CA HIS A 21 -14.42 -3.45 -3.02
C HIS A 21 -13.66 -2.14 -2.84
N GLY A 22 -12.35 -2.13 -3.13
CA GLY A 22 -11.46 -1.02 -2.83
C GLY A 22 -10.73 -1.20 -1.49
N CYS A 23 -10.09 -0.13 -1.03
CA CYS A 23 -9.21 -0.19 0.14
C CYS A 23 -10.01 -0.13 1.45
N HIS A 24 -9.76 -1.09 2.33
CA HIS A 24 -10.42 -1.20 3.63
C HIS A 24 -9.54 -1.97 4.61
N ILE A 25 -9.81 -1.79 5.91
CA ILE A 25 -9.22 -2.55 7.00
C ILE A 25 -10.34 -2.81 8.01
N ASP A 26 -10.56 -4.08 8.32
CA ASP A 26 -11.59 -4.53 9.24
C ASP A 26 -10.99 -5.45 10.31
N LEU A 27 -11.64 -5.49 11.48
CA LEU A 27 -11.28 -6.33 12.61
C LEU A 27 -12.48 -7.21 12.97
N GLU A 28 -12.28 -8.53 12.92
CA GLU A 28 -13.32 -9.50 13.32
C GLU A 28 -12.66 -10.79 13.83
N ASP A 29 -13.18 -11.35 14.92
CA ASP A 29 -12.70 -12.59 15.53
C ASP A 29 -11.18 -12.63 15.82
N ASP A 30 -10.60 -11.52 16.31
CA ASP A 30 -9.14 -11.34 16.53
C ASP A 30 -8.29 -11.36 15.24
N TRP A 31 -8.91 -11.21 14.07
CA TRP A 31 -8.23 -11.06 12.79
C TRP A 31 -8.34 -9.64 12.27
N LEU A 32 -7.18 -9.03 12.00
CA LEU A 32 -7.10 -7.82 11.21
C LEU A 32 -6.96 -8.21 9.74
N TYR A 33 -7.87 -7.78 8.88
CA TYR A 33 -7.82 -8.11 7.46
C TYR A 33 -8.21 -6.91 6.60
N GLY A 34 -7.86 -6.98 5.32
CA GLY A 34 -8.18 -5.89 4.41
C GLY A 34 -7.55 -6.02 3.03
N ASP A 35 -7.78 -4.99 2.24
CA ASP A 35 -7.24 -4.81 0.89
C ASP A 35 -6.54 -3.45 0.85
N LEU A 36 -5.24 -3.44 0.57
CA LEU A 36 -4.42 -2.23 0.53
C LEU A 36 -3.85 -2.03 -0.89
N PRO A 37 -3.76 -0.77 -1.36
CA PRO A 37 -3.12 -0.48 -2.63
C PRO A 37 -1.60 -0.65 -2.47
N ASP A 38 -0.96 -1.20 -3.49
CA ASP A 38 0.51 -1.22 -3.59
C ASP A 38 0.94 -0.95 -5.02
N LEU A 39 2.17 -0.49 -5.21
CA LEU A 39 2.74 -0.34 -6.55
C LEU A 39 2.92 -1.71 -7.19
N ARG A 40 2.48 -1.85 -8.44
CA ARG A 40 2.75 -3.08 -9.19
C ARG A 40 4.25 -3.19 -9.46
N HIS A 41 4.75 -4.41 -9.36
CA HIS A 41 6.10 -4.72 -9.78
C HIS A 41 6.07 -5.00 -11.28
N ASP A 42 6.54 -4.06 -12.11
CA ASP A 42 6.62 -4.28 -13.56
C ASP A 42 8.03 -4.02 -14.11
N TYR A 43 8.46 -4.92 -14.98
CA TYR A 43 9.73 -4.89 -15.72
C TYR A 43 9.61 -4.11 -17.06
N SER A 44 8.48 -3.44 -17.29
CA SER A 44 8.21 -2.69 -18.54
C SER A 44 7.68 -1.28 -18.25
N ALA A 45 8.12 -0.32 -19.06
CA ALA A 45 7.93 1.12 -18.85
C ALA A 45 6.47 1.62 -19.04
N GLU A 46 5.56 0.78 -19.55
CA GLU A 46 4.19 1.20 -19.94
C GLU A 46 3.10 0.69 -18.99
N ALA A 47 3.48 0.06 -17.87
CA ALA A 47 2.55 -0.53 -16.92
C ALA A 47 2.84 -0.09 -15.47
N GLY A 48 3.12 1.20 -15.27
CA GLY A 48 2.96 1.83 -13.97
C GLY A 48 1.50 1.77 -13.51
N GLY A 49 1.29 1.49 -12.23
CA GLY A 49 -0.06 1.45 -11.67
C GLY A 49 -0.12 0.76 -10.32
N LEU A 50 -1.31 0.78 -9.74
CA LEU A 50 -1.57 0.19 -8.44
C LEU A 50 -2.18 -1.21 -8.60
N GLY A 51 -1.69 -2.14 -7.80
CA GLY A 51 -2.29 -3.43 -7.54
C GLY A 51 -2.90 -3.46 -6.14
N HIS A 52 -3.48 -4.61 -5.82
CA HIS A 52 -4.20 -4.83 -4.57
C HIS A 52 -3.54 -5.94 -3.78
N PHE A 53 -3.11 -5.62 -2.56
CA PHE A 53 -2.60 -6.55 -1.58
C PHE A 53 -3.68 -6.87 -0.55
N ARG A 54 -4.21 -8.08 -0.63
CA ARG A 54 -5.13 -8.59 0.40
C ARG A 54 -4.32 -9.23 1.50
N PHE A 55 -4.67 -8.94 2.74
CA PHE A 55 -4.00 -9.50 3.90
C PHE A 55 -5.01 -9.89 4.98
N ALA A 56 -4.62 -10.84 5.80
CA ALA A 56 -5.24 -11.10 7.09
C ALA A 56 -4.17 -11.58 8.07
N LEU A 57 -4.15 -11.00 9.27
CA LEU A 57 -3.26 -11.43 10.34
C LEU A 57 -3.96 -11.55 11.67
N ASN A 58 -3.36 -12.40 12.50
CA ASN A 58 -3.51 -12.40 13.95
C ASN A 58 -2.10 -12.45 14.58
N ASP A 59 -2.01 -12.74 15.88
CA ASP A 59 -0.73 -12.77 16.60
C ASP A 59 0.29 -13.79 16.07
N THR A 60 -0.15 -14.85 15.38
CA THR A 60 0.70 -15.99 15.02
C THR A 60 0.76 -16.28 13.53
N MET A 61 -0.18 -15.75 12.76
CA MET A 61 -0.34 -16.07 11.35
C MET A 61 -0.55 -14.80 10.52
N LEU A 62 0.07 -14.78 9.34
CA LEU A 62 -0.21 -13.82 8.29
C LEU A 62 -0.54 -14.57 7.01
N VAL A 63 -1.65 -14.21 6.38
CA VAL A 63 -2.03 -14.64 5.04
C VAL A 63 -2.03 -13.42 4.14
N GLY A 64 -1.32 -13.52 3.01
CA GLY A 64 -1.31 -12.49 1.97
C GLY A 64 -1.76 -13.07 0.63
N ALA A 65 -2.54 -12.31 -0.14
CA ALA A 65 -2.92 -12.67 -1.50
C ALA A 65 -2.82 -11.45 -2.43
N ARG A 66 -2.49 -11.72 -3.69
CA ARG A 66 -2.33 -10.71 -4.74
C ARG A 66 -2.61 -11.34 -6.11
N LYS A 67 -3.20 -10.58 -7.02
CA LYS A 67 -3.43 -11.01 -8.41
C LYS A 67 -2.25 -10.71 -9.32
N GLN A 68 -1.57 -9.59 -9.08
CA GLN A 68 -0.35 -9.19 -9.79
C GLN A 68 0.86 -9.19 -8.85
N PRO A 69 2.09 -9.26 -9.38
CA PRO A 69 3.30 -8.95 -8.63
C PRO A 69 3.25 -7.53 -8.05
N LEU A 70 3.61 -7.39 -6.78
CA LEU A 70 3.59 -6.12 -6.05
C LEU A 70 4.99 -5.79 -5.54
N GLN A 71 5.39 -4.52 -5.67
CA GLN A 71 6.77 -4.08 -5.43
C GLN A 71 7.16 -4.22 -3.96
N SER A 72 6.28 -3.79 -3.04
CA SER A 72 6.60 -3.80 -1.61
C SER A 72 6.74 -5.20 -1.08
N VAL A 73 5.81 -6.09 -1.48
CA VAL A 73 5.88 -7.51 -1.09
C VAL A 73 7.12 -8.19 -1.65
N ASP A 74 7.52 -7.89 -2.89
CA ASP A 74 8.72 -8.48 -3.48
C ASP A 74 10.02 -7.97 -2.83
N ASN A 75 10.09 -6.67 -2.53
CA ASN A 75 11.22 -6.07 -1.81
C ASN A 75 11.40 -6.69 -0.43
N ILE A 76 10.31 -6.85 0.34
CA ILE A 76 10.35 -7.48 1.66
C ILE A 76 10.70 -8.97 1.56
N ARG A 77 10.16 -9.69 0.56
CA ARG A 77 10.52 -11.08 0.29
C ARG A 77 12.02 -11.22 0.03
N LYS A 78 12.59 -10.43 -0.88
CA LYS A 78 14.03 -10.41 -1.18
C LYS A 78 14.88 -10.09 0.06
N ALA A 79 14.49 -9.09 0.84
CA ALA A 79 15.22 -8.72 2.06
C ALA A 79 15.20 -9.84 3.12
N THR A 80 14.11 -10.61 3.18
CA THR A 80 13.97 -11.75 4.09
C THR A 80 14.80 -12.95 3.62
N GLU A 81 14.72 -13.30 2.34
CA GLU A 81 15.47 -14.40 1.74
C GLU A 81 17.00 -14.18 1.81
N ASN A 82 17.44 -12.93 1.66
CA ASN A 82 18.85 -12.55 1.78
C ASN A 82 19.33 -12.45 3.25
N GLY A 83 18.44 -12.65 4.23
CA GLY A 83 18.76 -12.60 5.66
C GLY A 83 18.99 -11.19 6.21
N TRP A 84 18.73 -10.13 5.43
CA TRP A 84 18.93 -8.74 5.84
C TRP A 84 17.90 -8.26 6.84
N ARG A 85 16.69 -8.84 6.79
CA ARG A 85 15.61 -8.51 7.72
C ARG A 85 15.00 -9.79 8.28
N LYS A 86 14.79 -9.81 9.60
CA LYS A 86 14.08 -10.86 10.32
C LYS A 86 12.88 -10.24 11.01
N PHE A 87 11.73 -10.87 10.89
CA PHE A 87 10.48 -10.44 11.52
C PHE A 87 10.18 -11.35 12.69
N ARG A 88 9.78 -10.75 13.81
CA ARG A 88 9.47 -11.45 15.06
C ARG A 88 7.99 -11.74 15.21
N SER A 89 7.14 -11.06 14.44
CA SER A 89 5.70 -11.25 14.45
C SER A 89 5.08 -10.99 13.06
N PRO A 90 3.86 -11.51 12.80
CA PRO A 90 3.04 -11.14 11.65
C PRO A 90 2.87 -9.62 11.49
N ALA A 91 2.68 -8.91 12.61
CA ALA A 91 2.51 -7.46 12.63
C ALA A 91 3.76 -6.74 12.11
N GLU A 92 4.97 -7.12 12.54
CA GLU A 92 6.21 -6.50 12.04
C GLU A 92 6.40 -6.70 10.52
N LEU A 93 5.98 -7.85 9.99
CA LEU A 93 6.06 -8.14 8.57
C LEU A 93 5.08 -7.28 7.76
N ILE A 94 3.83 -7.15 8.22
CA ILE A 94 2.85 -6.26 7.58
C ILE A 94 3.27 -4.80 7.68
N GLU A 95 3.76 -4.36 8.83
CA GLU A 95 4.30 -3.03 9.00
C GLU A 95 5.36 -2.71 7.96
N ALA A 96 6.27 -3.67 7.73
CA ALA A 96 7.33 -3.52 6.75
C ALA A 96 6.81 -3.43 5.30
N VAL A 97 5.82 -4.26 4.95
CA VAL A 97 5.21 -4.23 3.60
C VAL A 97 4.47 -2.92 3.38
N VAL A 98 3.63 -2.50 4.32
CA VAL A 98 2.87 -1.25 4.20
C VAL A 98 3.80 -0.03 4.22
N GLY A 99 4.80 -0.04 5.10
CA GLY A 99 5.81 1.03 5.15
C GLY A 99 6.56 1.18 3.83
N GLN A 100 6.95 0.07 3.20
CA GLN A 100 7.59 0.07 1.88
C GLN A 100 6.65 0.57 0.78
N SER A 101 5.35 0.30 0.90
CA SER A 101 4.34 0.78 -0.04
C SER A 101 4.17 2.29 0.03
N PHE A 102 4.08 2.85 1.24
CA PHE A 102 4.08 4.29 1.45
C PHE A 102 5.33 4.96 0.86
N ASP A 103 6.51 4.39 1.09
CA ASP A 103 7.77 4.93 0.56
C ASP A 103 7.83 4.87 -0.96
N GLY A 104 7.31 3.79 -1.53
CA GLY A 104 7.16 3.64 -2.97
C GLY A 104 6.26 4.72 -3.55
N MET A 105 5.08 4.94 -2.97
CA MET A 105 4.14 5.98 -3.41
C MET A 105 4.73 7.39 -3.27
N ALA A 106 5.43 7.68 -2.19
CA ALA A 106 6.11 8.97 -2.02
C ALA A 106 7.21 9.19 -3.07
N THR A 107 7.98 8.14 -3.38
CA THR A 107 9.00 8.18 -4.45
C THR A 107 8.36 8.39 -5.82
N GLU A 108 7.23 7.73 -6.09
CA GLU A 108 6.47 7.91 -7.34
C GLU A 108 5.95 9.33 -7.49
N LEU A 109 5.45 9.94 -6.41
CA LEU A 109 5.03 11.35 -6.41
C LEU A 109 6.19 12.29 -6.73
N ALA A 110 7.36 12.09 -6.11
CA ALA A 110 8.55 12.89 -6.40
C ALA A 110 8.95 12.77 -7.88
N SER A 111 8.96 11.55 -8.43
CA SER A 111 9.26 11.33 -9.85
C SER A 111 8.24 11.98 -10.79
N LEU A 112 6.97 12.04 -10.39
CA LEU A 112 5.93 12.73 -11.15
C LEU A 112 6.12 14.25 -11.13
N SER A 113 6.55 14.82 -10.00
CA SER A 113 6.92 16.25 -9.92
C SER A 113 8.08 16.57 -10.86
N ASP A 114 9.16 15.79 -10.84
CA ASP A 114 10.30 15.96 -11.76
C ASP A 114 9.86 15.86 -13.24
N SER A 115 8.91 14.94 -13.53
CA SER A 115 8.35 14.79 -14.87
C SER A 115 7.54 16.01 -15.32
N LEU A 116 6.78 16.62 -14.41
CA LEU A 116 6.01 17.84 -14.65
C LEU A 116 6.93 19.04 -14.90
N ASP A 117 7.99 19.19 -14.10
CA ASP A 117 9.00 20.24 -14.32
C ASP A 117 9.64 20.10 -15.70
N GLY A 118 10.01 18.88 -16.10
CA GLY A 118 10.54 18.63 -17.43
C GLY A 118 9.53 18.84 -18.57
N ILE A 119 8.23 18.75 -18.32
CA ILE A 119 7.18 19.14 -19.29
C ILE A 119 7.09 20.66 -19.37
N GLU A 120 7.12 21.36 -18.22
CA GLU A 120 7.08 22.83 -18.16
C GLU A 120 8.26 23.46 -18.91
N ASP A 121 9.48 22.97 -18.69
CA ASP A 121 10.68 23.47 -19.37
C ASP A 121 10.57 23.38 -20.89
N ARG A 122 10.03 22.27 -21.42
CA ARG A 122 9.84 22.07 -22.86
C ARG A 122 8.77 22.99 -23.43
N ILE A 123 7.73 23.28 -22.64
CA ILE A 123 6.70 24.24 -23.03
C ILE A 123 7.28 25.64 -23.11
N VAL A 124 8.10 26.04 -22.12
CA VAL A 124 8.76 27.35 -22.07
C VAL A 124 9.78 27.52 -23.20
N CYS A 125 10.48 26.46 -23.58
CA CYS A 125 11.46 26.48 -24.67
C CYS A 125 10.86 26.38 -26.09
N ASP A 126 9.52 26.46 -26.24
CA ASP A 126 8.80 26.30 -27.53
C ASP A 126 9.08 24.95 -28.24
N ALA A 127 9.51 23.93 -27.50
CA ALA A 127 9.89 22.62 -28.02
C ALA A 127 8.70 21.62 -28.07
N TRP A 128 7.51 22.08 -28.47
CA TRP A 128 6.25 21.33 -28.37
C TRP A 128 6.19 20.07 -29.27
N HIS A 129 6.34 18.90 -28.66
CA HIS A 129 6.10 17.56 -29.19
C HIS A 129 5.35 16.68 -28.16
N ASN A 130 4.01 16.65 -28.21
CA ASN A 130 3.13 15.82 -27.36
C ASN A 130 3.04 16.18 -25.85
N GLU A 131 3.52 17.34 -25.41
CA GLU A 131 3.55 17.78 -24.00
C GLU A 131 2.17 17.84 -23.37
N ARG A 132 1.13 18.17 -24.16
CA ARG A 132 -0.26 18.14 -23.68
C ARG A 132 -0.68 16.74 -23.23
N GLN A 133 -0.30 15.71 -23.99
CA GLN A 133 -0.64 14.33 -23.65
C GLN A 133 0.14 13.89 -22.41
N ALA A 134 1.46 14.16 -22.39
CA ALA A 134 2.33 13.87 -21.25
C ALA A 134 1.83 14.54 -19.95
N LEU A 135 1.38 15.80 -20.02
CA LEU A 135 0.82 16.52 -18.88
C LEU A 135 -0.47 15.88 -18.36
N VAL A 136 -1.37 15.46 -19.26
CA VAL A 136 -2.62 14.79 -18.87
C VAL A 136 -2.33 13.46 -18.19
N ASP A 137 -1.38 12.69 -18.69
CA ASP A 137 -1.02 11.38 -18.15
C ASP A 137 -0.33 11.52 -16.79
N ALA A 138 0.64 12.44 -16.66
CA ALA A 138 1.29 12.76 -15.38
C ALA A 138 0.28 13.23 -14.33
N ARG A 139 -0.63 14.14 -14.69
CA ARG A 139 -1.66 14.64 -13.78
C ARG A 139 -2.62 13.53 -13.34
N ARG A 140 -3.05 12.66 -14.26
CA ARG A 140 -3.91 11.52 -13.93
C ARG A 140 -3.22 10.59 -12.95
N HIS A 141 -1.93 10.30 -13.17
CA HIS A 141 -1.17 9.42 -12.30
C HIS A 141 -1.00 10.04 -10.90
N LEU A 142 -0.62 11.30 -10.82
CA LEU A 142 -0.46 12.06 -9.57
C LEU A 142 -1.74 12.02 -8.74
N VAL A 143 -2.89 12.32 -9.34
CA VAL A 143 -4.18 12.29 -8.64
C VAL A 143 -4.52 10.91 -8.12
N VAL A 144 -4.20 9.85 -8.88
CA VAL A 144 -4.42 8.47 -8.45
C VAL A 144 -3.56 8.12 -7.24
N ILE A 145 -2.25 8.39 -7.28
CA ILE A 145 -1.34 8.09 -6.16
C ILE A 145 -1.73 8.90 -4.91
N HIS A 146 -1.97 10.20 -5.06
CA HIS A 146 -2.37 11.07 -3.95
C HIS A 146 -3.67 10.59 -3.28
N ARG A 147 -4.69 10.21 -4.07
CA ARG A 147 -5.94 9.66 -3.51
C ARG A 147 -5.71 8.41 -2.66
N GLN A 148 -4.74 7.59 -3.06
CA GLN A 148 -4.48 6.30 -2.43
C GLN A 148 -3.69 6.48 -1.13
N MET A 149 -2.73 7.41 -1.12
CA MET A 149 -2.09 7.86 0.12
C MET A 149 -3.12 8.42 1.10
N ALA A 150 -3.99 9.34 0.67
CA ALA A 150 -5.05 9.88 1.52
C ALA A 150 -6.00 8.79 2.07
N THR A 151 -6.33 7.79 1.24
CA THR A 151 -7.16 6.65 1.65
C THR A 151 -6.45 5.84 2.73
N LEU A 152 -5.18 5.46 2.51
CA LEU A 152 -4.39 4.72 3.48
C LEU A 152 -4.20 5.49 4.80
N THR A 153 -3.90 6.79 4.74
CA THR A 153 -3.77 7.64 5.93
C THR A 153 -5.07 7.66 6.73
N ASN A 154 -6.23 7.72 6.07
CA ASN A 154 -7.52 7.64 6.74
C ASN A 154 -7.78 6.26 7.35
N LEU A 155 -7.45 5.17 6.65
CA LEU A 155 -7.62 3.80 7.16
C LEU A 155 -6.79 3.56 8.42
N PHE A 156 -5.49 3.88 8.40
CA PHE A 156 -4.64 3.67 9.58
C PHE A 156 -4.98 4.61 10.73
N ARG A 157 -5.38 5.86 10.45
CA ARG A 157 -5.91 6.75 11.48
C ARG A 157 -7.17 6.17 12.11
N HIS A 158 -8.09 5.66 11.31
CA HIS A 158 -9.32 5.05 11.81
C HIS A 158 -9.05 3.78 12.62
N LEU A 159 -8.13 2.93 12.16
CA LEU A 159 -7.70 1.73 12.88
C LEU A 159 -7.13 2.06 14.26
N ASP A 160 -6.21 3.02 14.31
CA ASP A 160 -5.55 3.49 15.55
C ASP A 160 -6.54 4.12 16.55
N HIS A 161 -7.60 4.79 16.07
CA HIS A 161 -8.60 5.42 16.96
C HIS A 161 -9.73 4.48 17.39
N SER A 162 -10.19 3.58 16.51
CA SER A 162 -11.44 2.84 16.72
C SER A 162 -11.24 1.49 17.38
N HIS A 163 -10.08 0.87 17.19
CA HIS A 163 -9.83 -0.51 17.63
C HIS A 163 -8.70 -0.62 18.66
N ARG A 164 -8.29 0.50 19.27
CA ARG A 164 -7.15 0.56 20.18
C ARG A 164 -7.26 -0.36 21.40
N ASN A 165 -8.48 -0.69 21.82
CA ASN A 165 -8.72 -1.54 23.01
C ASN A 165 -9.07 -2.99 22.64
N ASP A 166 -9.27 -3.29 21.35
CA ASP A 166 -9.78 -4.59 20.89
C ASP A 166 -8.69 -5.43 20.20
N LEU A 167 -7.53 -4.83 19.92
CA LEU A 167 -6.40 -5.47 19.27
C LEU A 167 -5.33 -5.93 20.28
N PRO A 168 -4.58 -6.99 19.96
CA PRO A 168 -3.33 -7.31 20.65
C PRO A 168 -2.35 -6.13 20.60
N ASP A 169 -1.56 -5.95 21.66
CA ASP A 169 -0.59 -4.85 21.81
C ASP A 169 0.32 -4.71 20.57
N SER A 170 0.77 -5.83 20.00
CA SER A 170 1.66 -5.82 18.83
C SER A 170 1.03 -5.20 17.57
N ILE A 171 -0.27 -5.41 17.37
CA ILE A 171 -1.03 -4.90 16.22
C ILE A 171 -1.41 -3.44 16.47
N ASN A 172 -1.74 -3.07 17.70
CA ASN A 172 -1.96 -1.68 18.10
C ASN A 172 -0.72 -0.82 17.87
N ASP A 173 0.43 -1.28 18.33
CA ASP A 173 1.72 -0.62 18.16
C ASP A 173 2.07 -0.45 16.67
N MET A 174 1.81 -1.47 15.86
CA MET A 174 1.94 -1.39 14.40
C MET A 174 1.00 -0.34 13.80
N ALA A 175 -0.28 -0.37 14.17
CA ALA A 175 -1.29 0.57 13.65
C ALA A 175 -0.92 2.03 13.97
N ALA A 176 -0.46 2.30 15.20
CA ALA A 176 0.00 3.61 15.62
C ALA A 176 1.22 4.08 14.81
N ARG A 177 2.21 3.20 14.59
CA ARG A 177 3.40 3.53 13.78
C ARG A 177 3.04 3.79 12.31
N LEU A 178 2.16 2.98 11.72
CA LEU A 178 1.70 3.17 10.34
C LEU A 178 0.84 4.43 10.20
N SER A 179 -0.03 4.72 11.16
CA SER A 179 -0.82 5.96 11.23
C SER A 179 0.09 7.19 11.27
N HIS A 180 1.11 7.19 12.13
CA HIS A 180 2.08 8.28 12.21
C HIS A 180 2.88 8.44 10.92
N ARG A 181 3.42 7.34 10.36
CA ARG A 181 4.16 7.36 9.10
C ARG A 181 3.30 7.92 7.95
N ALA A 182 2.06 7.44 7.84
CA ALA A 182 1.13 7.87 6.80
C ALA A 182 0.79 9.36 6.90
N GLN A 183 0.69 9.89 8.12
CA GLN A 183 0.47 11.32 8.34
C GLN A 183 1.70 12.13 7.94
N THR A 184 2.89 11.74 8.39
CA THR A 184 4.15 12.44 8.04
C THR A 184 4.33 12.50 6.52
N LEU A 185 4.19 11.36 5.82
CA LEU A 185 4.36 11.32 4.37
C LEU A 185 3.26 12.05 3.60
N HIS A 186 2.04 12.11 4.15
CA HIS A 186 0.96 12.89 3.53
C HIS A 186 1.20 14.40 3.69
N TYR A 187 1.72 14.85 4.84
CA TYR A 187 2.01 16.27 5.07
C TYR A 187 3.29 16.75 4.38
N ASP A 188 4.30 15.90 4.24
CA ASP A 188 5.53 16.25 3.50
C ASP A 188 5.27 16.45 1.99
N GLY A 189 4.12 16.01 1.48
CA GLY A 189 3.70 16.16 0.09
C GLY A 189 2.71 17.30 -0.19
N GLU A 190 2.28 18.05 0.84
CA GLU A 190 1.46 19.28 0.70
C GLU A 190 2.34 20.54 0.64
#